data_AF-A0A7J4SFN4-F1
#
_entry.id   AF-A0A7J4SFN4-F1
#
_cell.length_a   1.000
_cell.length_b   1.000
_cell.length_c   1.000
_cell.angle_alpha   90.00
_cell.angle_beta   90.00
_cell.angle_gamma   90.00
#
_symmetry.space_group_name_H-M   'P 1'
#
loop_
_entity.id
_entity.type
_entity.pdbx_description
1 polymer ?
#
loop_
_entity_poly.entity_id
_entity_poly.type
_entity_poly.pdbx_seq_one_letter_code
_entity_poly.pdbx_strand_id
1 'polypeptide(L)'
;MNMLPNQAKSSASQSSEIVNNNQSIVDTNIPVQNRHRFEYDPSPDASERRQQVSQAINCPSCGAALGIPAIRPIKVTCPQCLEEHTFLS
;
A
#
# COMPACT_ATOMS: atom_id res chain seq x y z
N MET A 1 11.06 25.41 15.18
CA MET A 1 9.95 24.51 14.81
C MET A 1 8.86 25.32 14.14
N ASN A 2 8.96 25.56 12.83
CA ASN A 2 7.92 26.28 12.09
C ASN A 2 7.90 25.75 10.65
N MET A 3 6.98 24.83 10.35
CA MET A 3 6.57 24.55 8.97
C MET A 3 5.31 25.38 8.70
N LEU A 4 5.36 26.24 7.69
CA LEU A 4 4.18 26.86 7.06
C LEU A 4 4.11 26.40 5.59
N PRO A 5 2.91 26.34 5.00
CA PRO A 5 2.56 25.47 3.89
C PRO A 5 2.96 26.06 2.54
N ASN A 6 3.45 25.21 1.64
CA ASN A 6 3.61 25.63 0.25
C ASN A 6 2.32 25.37 -0.54
N GLN A 7 1.81 26.44 -1.10
CA GLN A 7 0.52 26.56 -1.74
C GLN A 7 0.56 25.96 -3.14
N ALA A 8 -0.51 25.24 -3.50
CA ALA A 8 -0.80 24.93 -4.89
C ALA A 8 -1.11 26.24 -5.65
N LYS A 9 -0.24 26.61 -6.60
CA LYS A 9 -0.52 27.62 -7.62
C LYS A 9 0.09 27.20 -8.96
N SER A 10 -0.82 26.80 -9.86
CA SER A 10 -1.01 27.29 -11.23
C SER A 10 0.15 27.33 -12.24
N SER A 11 -0.19 26.83 -13.43
CA SER A 11 0.08 27.44 -14.76
C SER A 11 1.35 27.07 -15.53
N ALA A 12 1.08 26.39 -16.66
CA ALA A 12 1.61 26.55 -18.02
C ALA A 12 3.02 27.16 -18.28
N SER A 13 3.73 26.45 -19.17
CA SER A 13 4.73 26.91 -20.14
C SER A 13 6.11 27.32 -19.62
N GLN A 14 7.15 26.55 -20.00
CA GLN A 14 8.34 27.11 -20.64
C GLN A 14 9.27 26.02 -21.19
N SER A 15 9.64 26.22 -22.45
CA SER A 15 10.65 25.51 -23.21
C SER A 15 12.06 25.98 -22.83
N SER A 16 13.03 25.07 -23.05
CA SER A 16 14.44 25.30 -23.41
C SER A 16 15.52 25.44 -22.30
N GLU A 17 16.27 24.33 -22.18
CA GLU A 17 17.73 24.14 -22.09
C GLU A 17 18.55 24.77 -20.93
N ILE A 18 19.27 23.91 -20.17
CA ILE A 18 20.74 23.90 -19.96
C ILE A 18 21.15 22.60 -19.23
N VAL A 19 22.20 21.97 -19.76
CA VAL A 19 22.88 20.73 -19.35
C VAL A 19 23.53 20.84 -17.96
N ASN A 20 23.32 19.83 -17.08
CA ASN A 20 24.34 19.44 -16.11
C ASN A 20 24.33 17.92 -15.83
N ASN A 21 25.52 17.35 -15.89
CA ASN A 21 25.86 15.93 -15.85
C ASN A 21 25.72 15.31 -14.44
N ASN A 22 25.58 13.98 -14.43
CA ASN A 22 25.48 13.06 -13.28
C ASN A 22 24.09 12.89 -12.67
N GLN A 23 23.11 12.46 -13.48
CA GLN A 23 21.96 11.71 -12.98
C GLN A 23 22.04 10.29 -13.51
N SER A 24 22.21 9.34 -12.61
CA SER A 24 22.00 7.92 -12.86
C SER A 24 20.62 7.78 -13.52
N ILE A 25 20.59 7.37 -14.80
CA ILE A 25 19.35 7.13 -15.52
C ILE A 25 18.71 5.89 -14.89
N VAL A 26 17.92 6.11 -13.85
CA VAL A 26 16.94 5.13 -13.40
C VAL A 26 15.76 5.28 -14.35
N ASP A 27 15.71 4.44 -15.37
CA ASP A 27 14.55 4.28 -16.24
C ASP A 27 13.35 3.88 -15.38
N THR A 28 12.67 4.89 -14.84
CA THR A 28 11.50 4.75 -13.96
C THR A 28 10.26 4.63 -14.83
N ASN A 29 10.35 3.85 -15.91
CA ASN A 29 9.17 3.37 -16.62
C ASN A 29 8.62 2.16 -15.87
N ILE A 30 8.25 2.36 -14.59
CA ILE A 30 7.37 1.41 -13.91
C ILE A 30 6.00 1.65 -14.54
N PRO A 31 5.43 0.71 -15.31
CA PRO A 31 4.05 0.81 -15.69
C PRO A 31 3.25 0.89 -14.39
N VAL A 32 2.63 2.04 -14.15
CA VAL A 32 1.71 2.23 -13.02
C VAL A 32 0.50 1.37 -13.34
N GLN A 33 0.58 0.09 -12.97
CA GLN A 33 -0.54 -0.84 -12.90
C GLN A 33 -1.43 -0.37 -11.73
N ASN A 34 -2.02 0.81 -11.91
CA ASN A 34 -3.10 1.28 -11.07
C ASN A 34 -4.23 0.25 -11.22
N ARG A 35 -4.94 -0.05 -10.13
CA ARG A 35 -6.32 -0.59 -10.01
C ARG A 35 -6.48 -1.80 -9.09
N HIS A 36 -5.42 -2.36 -8.51
CA HIS A 36 -5.56 -3.47 -7.54
C HIS A 36 -4.62 -3.38 -6.32
N ARG A 37 -4.03 -2.20 -6.06
CA ARG A 37 -3.26 -1.98 -4.84
C ARG A 37 -4.17 -1.39 -3.79
N PHE A 38 -4.23 -2.03 -2.63
CA PHE A 38 -4.80 -1.42 -1.44
C PHE A 38 -4.04 -0.13 -1.12
N GLU A 39 -4.78 0.92 -0.77
CA GLU A 39 -4.19 2.18 -0.31
C GLU A 39 -3.32 1.89 0.92
N TYR A 40 -2.05 2.31 0.90
CA TYR A 40 -1.18 2.15 2.05
C TYR A 40 -1.57 3.17 3.13
N ASP A 41 -2.03 2.69 4.29
CA ASP A 41 -2.30 3.54 5.46
C ASP A 41 -1.02 3.69 6.32
N PRO A 42 -0.38 4.87 6.40
CA PRO A 42 0.81 5.10 7.22
C PRO A 42 0.50 5.35 8.70
N SER A 43 -0.77 5.30 9.12
CA SER A 43 -1.15 5.63 10.51
C SER A 43 -0.50 4.70 11.55
N PRO A 44 -0.26 5.19 12.77
CA PRO A 44 0.29 4.38 13.87
C PRO A 44 -0.60 3.17 14.17
N ASP A 45 -1.92 3.34 14.09
CA ASP A 45 -2.91 2.28 14.30
C ASP A 45 -2.80 1.17 13.24
N ALA A 46 -2.64 1.55 11.97
CA ALA A 46 -2.36 0.58 10.91
C ALA A 46 -1.02 -0.15 11.13
N SER A 47 -0.01 0.54 11.64
CA SER A 47 1.27 -0.09 12.02
C SER A 47 1.08 -1.11 13.14
N GLU A 48 0.31 -0.79 14.18
CA GLU A 48 0.01 -1.70 15.29
C GLU A 48 -0.74 -2.95 14.81
N ARG A 49 -1.76 -2.77 13.96
CA ARG A 49 -2.49 -3.89 13.34
C ARG A 49 -1.57 -4.78 12.50
N ARG A 50 -0.62 -4.21 11.76
CA ARG A 50 0.38 -4.97 10.98
C ARG A 50 1.33 -5.76 11.87
N GLN A 51 1.70 -5.24 13.05
CA GLN A 51 2.56 -5.96 14.01
C GLN A 51 1.87 -7.22 14.56
N GLN A 52 0.53 -7.22 14.63
CA GLN A 52 -0.25 -8.37 15.09
C GLN A 52 -0.40 -9.46 14.01
N VAL A 53 -0.12 -9.15 12.74
CA VAL A 53 -0.15 -10.11 11.63
C VAL A 53 1.17 -10.88 11.61
N SER A 54 1.10 -12.20 11.82
CA SER A 54 2.27 -13.09 11.84
C SER A 54 2.27 -14.11 10.69
N GLN A 55 1.13 -14.30 10.03
CA GLN A 55 1.01 -15.24 8.92
C GLN A 55 0.19 -14.64 7.78
N ALA A 56 0.52 -15.05 6.56
CA ALA A 56 -0.27 -14.80 5.37
C ALA A 56 -0.94 -16.09 4.94
N ILE A 57 -2.27 -16.09 4.82
CA ILE A 57 -3.05 -17.20 4.27
C ILE A 57 -3.85 -16.73 3.07
N ASN A 58 -4.28 -17.67 2.23
CA ASN A 58 -5.19 -17.35 1.13
C ASN A 58 -6.63 -17.64 1.58
N CYS A 59 -7.55 -16.75 1.25
CA CYS A 59 -8.98 -17.01 1.39
C CYS A 59 -9.34 -18.25 0.54
N PRO A 60 -9.99 -19.29 1.11
CA PRO A 60 -10.31 -20.51 0.36
C PRO A 60 -11.38 -20.29 -0.71
N SER A 61 -12.20 -19.23 -0.59
CA SER A 61 -13.25 -18.92 -1.56
C SER A 61 -12.76 -18.13 -2.78
N CYS A 62 -11.84 -17.18 -2.60
CA CYS A 62 -11.43 -16.25 -3.66
C CYS A 62 -9.91 -16.13 -3.88
N GLY A 63 -9.10 -16.80 -3.06
CA GLY A 63 -7.64 -16.77 -3.17
C GLY A 63 -6.95 -15.49 -2.70
N ALA A 64 -7.70 -14.48 -2.21
CA ALA A 64 -7.12 -13.24 -1.70
C ALA A 64 -6.19 -13.48 -0.51
N ALA A 65 -5.03 -12.81 -0.50
CA ALA A 65 -4.08 -12.89 0.61
C ALA A 65 -4.60 -12.14 1.84
N LEU A 66 -4.64 -12.82 2.98
CA LEU A 66 -5.10 -12.31 4.27
C LEU A 66 -3.95 -12.38 5.28
N GLY A 67 -3.60 -11.23 5.84
CA GLY A 67 -2.73 -11.16 7.01
C GLY A 67 -3.53 -11.49 8.26
N ILE A 68 -3.16 -12.57 8.95
CA ILE A 68 -3.85 -13.04 10.15
C ILE A 68 -2.87 -13.27 11.31
N PRO A 69 -3.32 -13.14 12.57
CA PRO A 69 -2.51 -13.49 13.72
C PRO A 69 -2.35 -15.02 13.81
N ALA A 70 -1.22 -15.48 14.39
CA ALA A 70 -0.89 -16.89 14.56
C ALA A 70 -1.67 -17.57 15.70
N ILE A 71 -2.38 -16.82 16.53
CA ILE A 71 -3.28 -17.41 17.52
C ILE A 71 -4.48 -18.02 16.79
N ARG A 72 -4.83 -19.26 17.16
CA ARG A 72 -6.02 -19.99 16.71
C ARG A 72 -6.85 -20.33 17.95
N PRO A 73 -8.18 -20.55 17.87
CA PRO A 73 -9.08 -20.38 16.72
C PRO A 73 -9.29 -18.91 16.35
N ILE A 74 -9.40 -18.59 15.06
CA ILE A 74 -9.78 -17.24 14.60
C ILE A 74 -10.94 -17.30 13.62
N LYS A 75 -11.79 -16.29 13.70
CA LYS A 75 -12.84 -16.01 12.73
C LYS A 75 -12.44 -14.77 11.94
N VAL A 76 -12.37 -14.90 10.62
CA VAL A 76 -11.98 -13.81 9.73
C VAL A 76 -12.95 -13.71 8.56
N THR A 77 -13.36 -12.48 8.27
CA THR A 77 -14.18 -12.14 7.11
C THR A 77 -13.28 -11.62 6.01
N CYS A 78 -13.35 -12.23 4.82
CA CYS A 78 -12.54 -11.80 3.69
C CYS A 78 -13.00 -10.43 3.18
N PRO A 79 -12.13 -9.40 3.06
CA PRO A 79 -12.53 -8.09 2.56
C PRO A 79 -12.77 -8.05 1.04
N GLN A 80 -12.49 -9.13 0.31
CA GLN A 80 -12.68 -9.22 -1.15
C GLN A 80 -14.00 -9.90 -1.53
N CYS A 81 -14.36 -11.00 -0.86
CA CYS A 81 -15.57 -11.77 -1.18
C CYS A 81 -16.61 -11.80 -0.07
N LEU A 82 -16.33 -11.20 1.09
CA LEU A 82 -17.19 -11.14 2.27
C LEU A 82 -17.50 -12.51 2.91
N GLU A 83 -16.88 -13.58 2.43
CA GLU A 83 -17.02 -14.90 3.04
C GLU A 83 -16.33 -14.96 4.40
N GLU A 84 -17.01 -15.58 5.37
CA GLU A 84 -16.48 -15.82 6.71
C GLU A 84 -15.85 -17.20 6.80
N HIS A 85 -14.62 -17.23 7.31
CA HIS A 85 -13.86 -18.48 7.50
C HIS A 85 -13.34 -18.58 8.93
N THR A 86 -13.38 -19.80 9.47
CA THR A 86 -12.80 -20.13 10.77
C THR A 86 -11.54 -20.95 10.58
N PHE A 87 -10.42 -20.48 11.12
CA PHE A 87 -9.15 -21.20 11.05
C PHE A 87 -8.77 -21.72 12.43
N LEU A 88 -8.57 -23.04 12.53
CA LEU A 88 -8.40 -23.75 13.79
C LEU A 88 -6.95 -24.19 14.08
N SER A 89 -6.08 -24.26 13.07
CA SER A 89 -4.71 -24.76 13.18
C SER A 89 -3.75 -23.97 12.29
#